data_AF-A0A2P1G609-F1
#
_entry.id   AF-A0A2P1G609-F1
#
_cell.length_a   1.000
_cell.length_b   1.000
_cell.length_c   1.000
_cell.angle_alpha   90.00
_cell.angle_beta   90.00
_cell.angle_gamma   90.00
#
_symmetry.space_group_name_H-M   'P 1'
#
loop_
_entity.id
_entity.type
_entity.pdbx_description
1 polymer ?
#
loop_
_entity_poly.entity_id
_entity_poly.type
_entity_poly.pdbx_seq_one_letter_code
_entity_poly.pdbx_strand_id
1 'polypeptide(L)'
;MKKVIVSTNNQNKLKEIKLIFHELGYEVLSKKEAGIDDFDVDETGATLEENAYIKAKALRDMVDCAVISDDSGLFCDGLHGEPGIYSARYAGEHGDDHKNNELLLKNLEGRDRTAHFKSVICFIDKDNKVFYGHGNVDGEILHEYRGTGGFGYDPLFLPKGHDKTYAEIGTEEKNKFSHRKRALEDIKEKILLEEKHKELYKKVDFALTLDEMKNIFRVNKIADGSRRENDAEHSFHAAVLAPVFKNMGKFEVDANKTAVLLLYHDLIEIYAGDTYCYDVKGNEDKKQRESEAADKLYSKLDSLGAELRKYWEEFEASETNEAKYANALDRFQPLLMHLAFNSHSWQDHKITKEAVLKRMAPIKIYSDEMYDFVLDYVESQFKKEEMI
;
A
#
# COMPACT_ATOMS: atom_id res chain seq x y z
N MET A 1 15.71 -17.64 6.35
CA MET A 1 15.99 -16.18 6.46
C MET A 1 15.47 -15.51 5.20
N LYS A 2 15.09 -14.22 5.29
CA LYS A 2 14.73 -13.43 4.09
C LYS A 2 16.00 -13.23 3.26
N LYS A 3 15.96 -13.33 1.93
CA LYS A 3 17.14 -13.11 1.09
C LYS A 3 17.20 -11.66 0.61
N VAL A 4 18.40 -11.10 0.54
CA VAL A 4 18.67 -9.80 -0.08
C VAL A 4 19.95 -9.85 -0.90
N ILE A 5 19.91 -9.32 -2.12
CA ILE A 5 21.10 -9.27 -2.99
C ILE A 5 21.66 -7.85 -3.01
N VAL A 6 22.97 -7.71 -2.83
CA VAL A 6 23.65 -6.43 -2.87
C VAL A 6 24.24 -6.16 -4.24
N SER A 7 23.82 -5.06 -4.86
CA SER A 7 24.33 -4.53 -6.13
C SER A 7 25.67 -3.82 -5.93
N THR A 8 26.69 -4.58 -5.50
CA THR A 8 28.07 -4.09 -5.35
C THR A 8 29.09 -5.20 -5.55
N ASN A 9 30.21 -4.87 -6.19
CA ASN A 9 31.40 -5.73 -6.28
C ASN A 9 32.45 -5.41 -5.21
N ASN A 10 32.24 -4.34 -4.42
CA ASN A 10 33.18 -3.91 -3.39
C ASN A 10 33.01 -4.75 -2.11
N GLN A 11 34.04 -5.53 -1.77
CA GLN A 11 34.05 -6.42 -0.61
C GLN A 11 33.92 -5.69 0.74
N ASN A 12 34.41 -4.45 0.85
CA ASN A 12 34.27 -3.66 2.07
C ASN A 12 32.82 -3.21 2.26
N LYS A 13 32.20 -2.70 1.18
CA LYS A 13 30.75 -2.35 1.18
C LYS A 13 29.90 -3.55 1.57
N LEU A 14 30.19 -4.71 0.97
CA LEU A 14 29.47 -5.95 1.25
C LEU A 14 29.55 -6.37 2.72
N LYS A 15 30.73 -6.25 3.36
CA LYS A 15 30.91 -6.56 4.78
C LYS A 15 30.07 -5.65 5.69
N GLU A 16 30.09 -4.34 5.44
CA GLU A 16 29.30 -3.36 6.22
C GLU A 16 27.79 -3.64 6.09
N ILE A 17 27.31 -3.90 4.87
CA ILE A 17 25.89 -4.20 4.59
C ILE A 17 25.51 -5.55 5.23
N LYS A 18 26.36 -6.58 5.11
CA LYS A 18 26.15 -7.91 5.70
C LYS A 18 25.89 -7.80 7.21
N LEU A 19 26.68 -7.01 7.93
CA LEU A 19 26.54 -6.86 9.37
C LEU A 19 25.16 -6.30 9.77
N ILE A 20 24.75 -5.18 9.16
CA ILE A 20 23.51 -4.49 9.51
C ILE A 20 22.27 -5.29 9.11
N PHE A 21 22.25 -5.82 7.88
CA PHE A 21 21.07 -6.53 7.38
C PHE A 21 20.90 -7.92 8.01
N HIS A 22 21.97 -8.51 8.55
CA HIS A 22 21.86 -9.72 9.35
C HIS A 22 21.08 -9.47 10.66
N GLU A 23 21.24 -8.29 11.29
CA GLU A 23 20.43 -7.90 12.47
C GLU A 23 18.94 -7.75 12.12
N LEU A 24 18.63 -7.40 10.88
CA LEU A 24 17.27 -7.36 10.32
C LEU A 24 16.75 -8.75 9.89
N GLY A 25 17.52 -9.82 10.12
CA GLY A 25 17.14 -11.20 9.78
C GLY A 25 17.28 -11.55 8.30
N TYR A 26 18.04 -10.77 7.53
CA TYR A 26 18.33 -11.07 6.12
C TYR A 26 19.59 -11.91 5.95
N GLU A 27 19.52 -12.85 5.01
CA GLU A 27 20.66 -13.49 4.37
C GLU A 27 21.09 -12.61 3.20
N VAL A 28 22.29 -12.04 3.32
CA VAL A 28 22.82 -11.06 2.38
C VAL A 28 23.74 -11.78 1.38
N LEU A 29 23.38 -11.72 0.11
CA LEU A 29 24.09 -12.33 -1.01
C LEU A 29 24.78 -11.25 -1.86
N SER A 30 26.01 -11.51 -2.29
CA SER A 30 26.66 -10.76 -3.36
C SER A 30 26.11 -11.16 -4.74
N LYS A 31 26.37 -10.33 -5.76
CA LYS A 31 26.07 -10.67 -7.15
C LYS A 31 26.61 -12.04 -7.57
N LYS A 32 27.84 -12.35 -7.15
CA LYS A 32 28.48 -13.65 -7.41
C LYS A 32 27.78 -14.82 -6.72
N GLU A 33 27.41 -14.67 -5.45
CA GLU A 33 26.66 -15.70 -4.71
C GLU A 33 25.26 -15.91 -5.30
N ALA A 34 24.71 -14.91 -5.98
CA ALA A 34 23.43 -14.97 -6.69
C ALA A 34 23.54 -15.39 -8.17
N GLY A 35 24.74 -15.65 -8.70
CA GLY A 35 24.95 -16.08 -10.09
C GLY A 35 24.73 -15.00 -11.14
N ILE A 36 24.95 -13.73 -10.80
CA ILE A 36 24.74 -12.55 -11.66
C ILE A 36 25.95 -11.60 -11.62
N ASP A 37 27.16 -12.15 -11.55
CA ASP A 37 28.41 -11.41 -11.42
C ASP A 37 28.72 -10.47 -12.60
N ASP A 38 28.26 -10.81 -13.81
CA ASP A 38 28.43 -10.00 -15.02
C ASP A 38 27.45 -8.81 -15.11
N PHE A 39 26.51 -8.69 -14.18
CA PHE A 39 25.54 -7.61 -14.21
C PHE A 39 26.16 -6.28 -13.78
N ASP A 40 26.09 -5.27 -14.64
CA ASP A 40 26.43 -3.89 -14.31
C ASP A 40 25.42 -2.93 -14.96
N VAL A 41 25.30 -1.74 -14.40
CA VAL A 41 24.29 -0.76 -14.83
C VAL A 41 24.92 0.62 -14.91
N ASP A 42 24.67 1.31 -16.01
CA ASP A 42 25.15 2.68 -16.19
C ASP A 42 24.50 3.63 -15.17
N GLU A 43 25.34 4.34 -14.43
CA GLU A 43 24.94 5.38 -13.47
C GLU A 43 24.64 6.69 -14.21
N THR A 44 23.40 6.83 -14.70
CA THR A 44 22.96 8.02 -15.45
C THR A 44 22.22 9.05 -14.59
N GLY A 45 22.17 8.87 -13.27
CA GLY A 45 21.51 9.78 -12.34
C GLY A 45 22.29 11.09 -12.16
N ALA A 46 21.57 12.15 -11.81
CA ALA A 46 22.13 13.44 -11.44
C ALA A 46 22.46 13.51 -9.93
N THR A 47 22.00 12.55 -9.14
CA THR A 47 22.22 12.49 -7.68
C THR A 47 22.65 11.08 -7.22
N LEU A 48 23.24 11.00 -6.02
CA LEU A 48 23.56 9.72 -5.38
C LEU A 48 22.32 8.83 -5.20
N GLU A 49 21.17 9.45 -4.87
CA GLU A 49 19.92 8.73 -4.66
C GLU A 49 19.38 8.11 -5.95
N GLU A 50 19.43 8.85 -7.05
CA GLU A 50 19.05 8.35 -8.37
C GLU A 50 19.97 7.21 -8.83
N ASN A 51 21.28 7.35 -8.66
CA ASN A 51 22.23 6.28 -9.00
C ASN A 51 22.02 5.03 -8.15
N ALA A 52 21.82 5.19 -6.84
CA ALA A 52 21.49 4.09 -5.96
C ALA A 52 20.19 3.41 -6.43
N TYR A 53 19.14 4.18 -6.70
CA TYR A 53 17.87 3.63 -7.20
C TYR A 53 18.02 2.89 -8.52
N ILE A 54 18.69 3.48 -9.52
CA ILE A 54 18.92 2.86 -10.84
C ILE A 54 19.58 1.48 -10.67
N LYS A 55 20.66 1.40 -9.87
CA LYS A 55 21.36 0.15 -9.57
C LYS A 55 20.49 -0.88 -8.84
N ALA A 56 19.69 -0.44 -7.88
CA ALA A 56 18.81 -1.33 -7.12
C ALA A 56 17.65 -1.82 -7.99
N LYS A 57 16.98 -0.93 -8.72
CA LYS A 57 15.82 -1.21 -9.54
C LYS A 57 16.14 -2.19 -10.66
N ALA A 58 17.21 -1.94 -11.40
CA ALA A 58 17.65 -2.84 -12.46
C ALA A 58 17.97 -4.25 -11.92
N LEU A 59 18.52 -4.36 -10.70
CA LEU A 59 18.69 -5.64 -10.04
C LEU A 59 17.36 -6.26 -9.58
N ARG A 60 16.45 -5.47 -8.99
CA ARG A 60 15.12 -5.91 -8.54
C ARG A 60 14.32 -6.52 -9.68
N ASP A 61 14.42 -5.97 -10.88
CA ASP A 61 13.67 -6.42 -12.05
C ASP A 61 14.08 -7.80 -12.58
N MET A 62 15.23 -8.32 -12.13
CA MET A 62 15.76 -9.63 -12.57
C MET A 62 15.62 -10.74 -11.51
N VAL A 63 15.26 -10.41 -10.28
CA VAL A 63 15.25 -11.35 -9.14
C VAL A 63 13.89 -11.33 -8.43
N ASP A 64 13.61 -12.29 -7.55
CA ASP A 64 12.34 -12.33 -6.79
C ASP A 64 12.51 -11.96 -5.30
N CYS A 65 13.72 -11.61 -4.88
CA CYS A 65 14.01 -11.22 -3.50
C CYS A 65 14.30 -9.73 -3.37
N ALA A 66 14.50 -9.28 -2.13
CA ALA A 66 14.88 -7.90 -1.88
C ALA A 66 16.28 -7.59 -2.44
N VAL A 67 16.56 -6.32 -2.67
CA VAL A 67 17.85 -5.85 -3.21
C VAL A 67 18.33 -4.60 -2.49
N ILE A 68 19.65 -4.43 -2.44
CA ILE A 68 20.31 -3.25 -1.86
C ILE A 68 21.33 -2.70 -2.85
N SER A 69 21.42 -1.39 -2.98
CA SER A 69 22.53 -0.71 -3.63
C SER A 69 23.09 0.40 -2.74
N ASP A 70 24.31 0.84 -3.05
CA ASP A 70 24.98 1.96 -2.39
C ASP A 70 25.58 2.88 -3.46
N ASP A 71 25.31 4.18 -3.34
CA ASP A 71 26.05 5.21 -4.04
C ASP A 71 26.70 6.17 -3.05
N SER A 72 27.99 6.46 -3.26
CA SER A 72 28.77 7.27 -2.33
C SER A 72 29.73 8.19 -3.07
N GLY A 73 30.02 9.35 -2.47
CA GLY A 73 30.95 10.33 -3.02
C GLY A 73 31.48 11.31 -1.99
N LEU A 74 32.56 11.98 -2.37
CA LEU A 74 33.15 13.11 -1.68
C LEU A 74 32.65 14.41 -2.33
N PHE A 75 32.20 15.37 -1.53
CA PHE A 75 31.70 16.66 -1.99
C PHE A 75 32.51 17.76 -1.33
N CYS A 76 33.21 18.59 -2.10
CA CYS A 76 34.03 19.68 -1.58
C CYS A 76 33.35 21.04 -1.83
N ASP A 77 33.21 21.85 -0.78
CA ASP A 77 32.49 23.12 -0.87
C ASP A 77 33.22 24.14 -1.76
N GLY A 78 34.55 24.22 -1.66
CA GLY A 78 35.39 25.06 -2.52
C GLY A 78 35.39 24.68 -4.00
N LEU A 79 34.82 23.51 -4.34
CA LEU A 79 34.63 23.03 -5.72
C LEU A 79 33.14 22.91 -6.08
N HIS A 80 32.26 23.60 -5.37
CA HIS A 80 30.81 23.56 -5.63
C HIS A 80 30.22 22.14 -5.61
N GLY A 81 30.76 21.26 -4.76
CA GLY A 81 30.32 19.88 -4.59
C GLY A 81 31.07 18.84 -5.42
N GLU A 82 32.00 19.23 -6.29
CA GLU A 82 32.89 18.26 -6.94
C GLU A 82 33.84 17.61 -5.92
N PRO A 83 34.26 16.34 -6.13
CA PRO A 83 33.97 15.47 -7.28
C PRO A 83 32.53 14.89 -7.30
N GLY A 84 31.84 14.89 -6.17
CA GLY A 84 30.43 14.52 -6.05
C GLY A 84 30.13 13.10 -6.53
N ILE A 85 29.10 12.94 -7.36
CA ILE A 85 28.71 11.64 -7.96
C ILE A 85 29.80 11.06 -8.88
N TYR A 86 30.79 11.86 -9.30
CA TYR A 86 31.90 11.43 -10.14
C TYR A 86 33.13 11.00 -9.34
N SER A 87 33.02 10.87 -8.01
CA SER A 87 34.12 10.53 -7.09
C SER A 87 34.98 9.34 -7.54
N ALA A 88 34.37 8.26 -8.04
CA ALA A 88 35.13 7.09 -8.48
C ALA A 88 35.90 7.32 -9.80
N ARG A 89 35.51 8.32 -10.59
CA ARG A 89 35.99 8.61 -11.95
C ARG A 89 36.41 10.07 -12.14
N TYR A 90 36.83 10.74 -11.07
CA TYR A 90 37.06 12.19 -11.08
C TYR A 90 38.16 12.61 -12.07
N ALA A 91 39.21 11.80 -12.18
CA ALA A 91 40.30 11.96 -13.14
C ALA A 91 40.05 11.25 -14.48
N GLY A 92 38.80 10.87 -14.79
CA GLY A 92 38.37 10.29 -16.06
C GLY A 92 38.38 8.75 -16.10
N GLU A 93 39.30 8.09 -15.40
CA GLU A 93 39.34 6.63 -15.27
C GLU A 93 38.71 6.18 -13.95
N HIS A 94 37.87 5.13 -14.01
CA HIS A 94 37.21 4.60 -12.82
C HIS A 94 38.19 3.85 -11.91
N GLY A 95 38.28 4.23 -10.65
CA GLY A 95 39.05 3.53 -9.62
C GLY A 95 40.54 3.91 -9.52
N ASP A 96 41.01 4.92 -10.23
CA ASP A 96 42.37 5.45 -10.06
C ASP A 96 42.42 6.47 -8.91
N ASP A 97 42.45 5.93 -7.68
CA ASP A 97 42.45 6.73 -6.46
C ASP A 97 43.60 7.75 -6.41
N HIS A 98 44.77 7.42 -6.97
CA HIS A 98 45.93 8.32 -6.98
C HIS A 98 45.68 9.53 -7.88
N LYS A 99 45.28 9.31 -9.15
CA LYS A 99 44.98 10.43 -10.06
C LYS A 99 43.81 11.27 -9.57
N ASN A 100 42.78 10.62 -8.99
CA ASN A 100 41.64 11.30 -8.38
C ASN A 100 42.09 12.26 -7.26
N ASN A 101 42.99 11.79 -6.40
CA ASN A 101 43.54 12.58 -5.29
C ASN A 101 44.45 13.72 -5.78
N GLU A 102 45.33 13.48 -6.77
CA GLU A 102 46.17 14.53 -7.37
C GLU A 102 45.33 15.66 -8.00
N LEU A 103 44.31 15.30 -8.78
CA LEU A 103 43.41 16.26 -9.40
C LEU A 103 42.63 17.07 -8.35
N LEU A 104 42.16 16.39 -7.29
CA LEU A 104 41.48 17.04 -6.17
C LEU A 104 42.37 18.08 -5.49
N LEU A 105 43.60 17.71 -5.13
CA LEU A 105 44.54 18.61 -4.45
C LEU A 105 44.84 19.85 -5.30
N LYS A 106 45.10 19.65 -6.59
CA LYS A 106 45.33 20.73 -7.56
C LYS A 106 44.14 21.67 -7.67
N ASN A 107 42.93 21.12 -7.79
CA ASN A 107 41.73 21.94 -7.95
C ASN A 107 41.39 22.75 -6.68
N LEU A 108 41.79 22.25 -5.50
CA LEU A 108 41.60 22.91 -4.20
C LEU A 108 42.69 23.94 -3.83
N GLU A 109 43.68 24.19 -4.69
CA GLU A 109 44.72 25.20 -4.41
C GLU A 109 44.09 26.60 -4.21
N GLY A 110 44.35 27.19 -3.04
CA GLY A 110 43.82 28.51 -2.67
C GLY A 110 42.32 28.58 -2.41
N ARG A 111 41.63 27.44 -2.24
CA ARG A 111 40.18 27.35 -2.01
C ARG A 111 39.83 26.81 -0.63
N ASP A 112 38.56 26.95 -0.27
CA ASP A 112 37.97 26.26 0.89
C ASP A 112 38.09 24.74 0.73
N ARG A 113 38.54 24.06 1.79
CA ARG A 113 38.80 22.61 1.80
C ARG A 113 37.75 21.84 2.61
N THR A 114 36.70 22.51 3.06
CA THR A 114 35.54 21.86 3.69
C THR A 114 34.97 20.81 2.75
N ALA A 115 34.74 19.61 3.29
CA ALA A 115 34.36 18.45 2.50
C ALA A 115 33.44 17.50 3.27
N HIS A 116 32.64 16.76 2.49
CA HIS A 116 31.60 15.90 3.00
C HIS A 116 31.63 14.56 2.27
N PHE A 117 31.84 13.49 3.02
CA PHE A 117 31.59 12.15 2.49
C PHE A 117 30.11 11.83 2.66
N LYS A 118 29.43 11.47 1.57
CA LYS A 118 28.01 11.13 1.55
C LYS A 118 27.79 9.71 1.03
N SER A 119 26.84 8.98 1.60
CA SER A 119 26.30 7.71 1.11
C SER A 119 24.79 7.80 1.00
N VAL A 120 24.24 7.21 -0.04
CA VAL A 120 22.83 6.86 -0.14
C VAL A 120 22.71 5.36 -0.36
N ILE A 121 22.02 4.68 0.56
CA ILE A 121 21.66 3.27 0.45
C ILE A 121 20.24 3.21 -0.09
N CYS A 122 20.01 2.45 -1.15
CA CYS A 122 18.66 2.14 -1.63
C CYS A 122 18.36 0.67 -1.33
N PHE A 123 17.26 0.41 -0.62
CA PHE A 123 16.73 -0.93 -0.38
C PHE A 123 15.37 -1.04 -1.05
N ILE A 124 15.18 -2.06 -1.88
CA ILE A 124 13.89 -2.38 -2.49
C ILE A 124 13.48 -3.75 -1.97
N ASP A 125 12.35 -3.81 -1.28
CA ASP A 125 11.85 -5.07 -0.73
C ASP A 125 11.20 -5.97 -1.79
N LYS A 126 10.74 -7.15 -1.36
CA LYS A 126 10.09 -8.13 -2.25
C LYS A 126 8.79 -7.60 -2.86
N ASP A 127 8.11 -6.68 -2.18
CA ASP A 127 6.82 -6.10 -2.56
C ASP A 127 7.01 -4.77 -3.33
N ASN A 128 8.25 -4.47 -3.79
CA ASN A 128 8.67 -3.27 -4.52
C ASN A 128 8.59 -1.96 -3.73
N LYS A 129 8.49 -2.03 -2.40
CA LYS A 129 8.60 -0.83 -1.57
C LYS A 129 10.06 -0.40 -1.47
N VAL A 130 10.29 0.89 -1.68
CA VAL A 130 11.62 1.50 -1.73
C VAL A 130 11.90 2.24 -0.42
N PHE A 131 13.09 2.05 0.13
CA PHE A 131 13.61 2.73 1.29
C PHE A 131 14.96 3.36 0.94
N TYR A 132 15.22 4.53 1.53
CA TYR A 132 16.49 5.22 1.39
C TYR A 132 17.12 5.47 2.75
N GLY A 133 18.40 5.17 2.85
CA GLY A 133 19.27 5.53 3.96
C GLY A 133 20.24 6.61 3.54
N HIS A 134 20.34 7.68 4.31
CA HIS A 134 21.24 8.79 4.03
C HIS A 134 22.28 8.91 5.14
N GLY A 135 23.53 9.06 4.73
CA GLY A 135 24.62 9.21 5.69
C GLY A 135 25.65 10.18 5.19
N ASN A 136 26.13 11.01 6.12
CA ASN A 136 27.07 12.08 5.84
C ASN A 136 28.12 12.17 6.95
N VAL A 137 29.36 12.44 6.59
CA VAL A 137 30.44 12.82 7.52
C VAL A 137 31.11 14.07 7.02
N ASP A 138 31.07 15.11 7.84
CA ASP A 138 31.74 16.39 7.58
C ASP A 138 33.22 16.29 7.94
N GLY A 139 34.05 17.04 7.23
CA GLY A 139 35.48 17.10 7.45
C GLY A 139 36.15 18.13 6.56
N GLU A 140 37.45 17.98 6.36
CA GLU A 140 38.25 18.81 5.48
C GLU A 140 39.24 17.97 4.68
N ILE A 141 39.62 18.48 3.51
CA ILE A 141 40.69 17.90 2.70
C ILE A 141 42.02 18.50 3.10
N LEU A 142 42.98 17.65 3.40
CA LEU A 142 44.33 18.06 3.76
C LEU A 142 45.16 18.47 2.56
N HIS A 143 46.25 19.19 2.81
CA HIS A 143 47.22 19.57 1.79
C HIS A 143 48.12 18.41 1.35
N GLU A 144 48.36 17.45 2.24
CA GLU A 144 49.27 16.33 2.03
C GLU A 144 48.61 15.03 2.50
N TYR A 145 49.02 13.93 1.88
CA TYR A 145 48.61 12.58 2.27
C TYR A 145 49.02 12.27 3.70
N ARG A 146 48.11 11.72 4.50
CA ARG A 146 48.43 11.11 5.79
C ARG A 146 47.81 9.71 5.88
N GLY A 147 48.58 8.76 6.39
CA GLY A 147 48.18 7.35 6.49
C GLY A 147 48.29 6.57 5.18
N THR A 148 48.22 5.24 5.30
CA THR A 148 48.34 4.30 4.18
C THR A 148 47.18 3.29 4.10
N GLY A 149 46.24 3.35 5.04
CA GLY A 149 45.04 2.51 5.05
C GLY A 149 43.90 3.11 4.22
N GLY A 150 42.78 2.38 4.17
CA GLY A 150 41.58 2.86 3.47
C GLY A 150 41.64 2.76 1.95
N PHE A 151 40.84 3.58 1.27
CA PHE A 151 40.76 3.67 -0.20
C PHE A 151 40.23 5.06 -0.64
N GLY A 152 40.33 5.38 -1.92
CA GLY A 152 39.85 6.64 -2.48
C GLY A 152 40.52 7.85 -1.83
N TYR A 153 39.69 8.77 -1.34
CA TYR A 153 40.12 10.02 -0.71
C TYR A 153 40.45 9.89 0.78
N ASP A 154 40.42 8.67 1.35
CA ASP A 154 40.68 8.43 2.77
C ASP A 154 41.99 9.03 3.31
N PRO A 155 43.12 9.03 2.57
CA PRO A 155 44.39 9.63 3.03
C PRO A 155 44.40 11.16 3.08
N LEU A 156 43.43 11.81 2.45
CA LEU A 156 43.31 13.26 2.40
C LEU A 156 42.17 13.79 3.25
N PHE A 157 41.20 12.97 3.61
CA PHE A 157 40.03 13.39 4.36
C PHE A 157 40.27 13.32 5.87
N LEU A 158 40.24 14.49 6.53
CA LEU A 158 40.23 14.63 7.98
C LEU A 158 38.79 14.83 8.48
N PRO A 159 38.19 13.85 9.16
CA PRO A 159 36.82 13.99 9.67
C PRO A 159 36.75 15.04 10.77
N LYS A 160 35.67 15.82 10.79
CA LYS A 160 35.44 16.84 11.81
C LYS A 160 35.41 16.21 13.20
N GLY A 161 36.22 16.76 14.13
CA GLY A 161 36.34 16.27 15.50
C GLY A 161 37.34 15.11 15.68
N HIS A 162 38.13 14.80 14.66
CA HIS A 162 39.22 13.81 14.72
C HIS A 162 40.56 14.44 14.35
N ASP A 163 41.64 13.95 14.94
CA ASP A 163 43.02 14.39 14.64
C ASP A 163 43.71 13.53 13.56
N LYS A 164 43.03 12.47 13.11
CA LYS A 164 43.53 11.45 12.20
C LYS A 164 42.65 11.38 10.96
N THR A 165 43.28 11.23 9.79
CA THR A 165 42.56 10.96 8.54
C THR A 165 41.85 9.61 8.58
N TYR A 166 40.92 9.38 7.66
CA TYR A 166 40.34 8.04 7.49
C TYR A 166 41.37 6.95 7.22
N ALA A 167 42.45 7.26 6.49
CA ALA A 167 43.53 6.30 6.27
C ALA A 167 44.35 5.97 7.54
N GLU A 168 44.42 6.90 8.50
CA GLU A 168 45.11 6.71 9.78
C GLU A 168 44.23 6.09 10.88
N ILE A 169 42.91 6.32 10.82
CA ILE A 169 41.93 5.76 11.77
C ILE A 169 41.82 4.24 11.61
N GLY A 170 41.95 3.74 10.39
CA GLY A 170 41.81 2.32 10.06
C GLY A 170 40.36 1.87 9.90
N THR A 171 40.16 0.76 9.20
CA THR A 171 38.84 0.30 8.73
C THR A 171 37.86 0.01 9.87
N GLU A 172 38.29 -0.68 10.93
CA GLU A 172 37.38 -1.07 12.02
C GLU A 172 36.80 0.15 12.74
N GLU A 173 37.63 1.15 13.04
CA GLU A 173 37.19 2.35 13.75
C GLU A 173 36.38 3.27 12.81
N LYS A 174 36.81 3.42 11.55
CA LYS A 174 36.05 4.16 10.52
C LYS A 174 34.63 3.60 10.37
N ASN A 175 34.47 2.28 10.35
CA ASN A 175 33.18 1.62 10.17
C ASN A 175 32.19 1.87 11.33
N LYS A 176 32.61 2.45 12.45
CA LYS A 176 31.71 2.84 13.54
C LYS A 176 30.95 4.14 13.27
N PHE A 177 31.49 5.03 12.43
CA PHE A 177 30.92 6.37 12.23
C PHE A 177 30.95 6.88 10.78
N SER A 178 31.38 6.05 9.83
CA SER A 178 31.42 6.39 8.40
C SER A 178 30.05 6.85 7.87
N HIS A 179 30.09 7.60 6.77
CA HIS A 179 28.89 7.97 6.02
C HIS A 179 28.03 6.75 5.67
N ARG A 180 28.64 5.63 5.27
CA ARG A 180 27.92 4.40 4.96
C ARG A 180 27.28 3.77 6.19
N LYS A 181 27.99 3.69 7.32
CA LYS A 181 27.42 3.21 8.58
C LYS A 181 26.20 4.03 8.99
N ARG A 182 26.28 5.36 8.90
CA ARG A 182 25.16 6.27 9.17
C ARG A 182 23.97 6.02 8.24
N ALA A 183 24.22 5.85 6.94
CA ALA A 183 23.18 5.54 5.97
C ALA A 183 22.53 4.17 6.23
N LEU A 184 23.31 3.18 6.65
CA LEU A 184 22.81 1.85 6.99
C LEU A 184 21.98 1.82 8.29
N GLU A 185 22.35 2.61 9.31
CA GLU A 185 21.51 2.73 10.51
C GLU A 185 20.21 3.49 10.21
N ASP A 186 20.26 4.57 9.43
CA ASP A 186 19.08 5.33 9.02
C ASP A 186 18.07 4.44 8.25
N ILE A 187 18.53 3.65 7.26
CA ILE A 187 17.63 2.75 6.53
C ILE A 187 17.11 1.62 7.41
N LYS A 188 17.91 1.10 8.35
CA LYS A 188 17.51 0.08 9.31
C LYS A 188 16.37 0.59 10.20
N GLU A 189 16.47 1.79 10.73
CA GLU A 189 15.41 2.41 11.54
C GLU A 189 14.11 2.55 10.75
N LYS A 190 14.19 3.01 9.49
CA LYS A 190 13.04 3.15 8.58
C LYS A 190 12.38 1.80 8.28
N ILE A 191 13.16 0.75 8.01
CA ILE A 191 12.66 -0.61 7.78
C ILE A 191 11.98 -1.14 9.06
N LEU A 192 12.59 -0.97 10.23
CA LEU A 192 12.01 -1.41 11.50
C LEU A 192 10.71 -0.66 11.83
N LEU A 193 10.65 0.64 11.55
CA LEU A 193 9.45 1.44 11.73
C LEU A 193 8.32 0.95 10.82
N GLU A 194 8.64 0.63 9.56
CA GLU A 194 7.68 0.05 8.64
C GLU A 194 7.16 -1.30 9.13
N GLU A 195 8.06 -2.21 9.50
CA GLU A 195 7.69 -3.54 9.99
C GLU A 195 6.84 -3.45 11.26
N LYS A 196 7.17 -2.52 12.17
CA LYS A 196 6.41 -2.25 13.40
C LYS A 196 4.97 -1.83 13.12
N HIS A 197 4.73 -1.06 12.05
CA HIS A 197 3.41 -0.51 11.73
C HIS A 197 2.68 -1.25 10.61
N LYS A 198 3.26 -2.33 10.05
CA LYS A 198 2.71 -3.09 8.92
C LYS A 198 1.24 -3.49 9.09
N GLU A 199 0.89 -4.08 10.24
CA GLU A 199 -0.49 -4.50 10.52
C GLU A 199 -1.45 -3.32 10.70
N LEU A 200 -0.95 -2.20 11.21
CA LEU A 200 -1.76 -0.98 11.28
C LEU A 200 -2.01 -0.41 9.89
N TYR A 201 -1.01 -0.41 9.01
CA TYR A 201 -1.18 0.08 7.64
C TYR A 201 -2.21 -0.72 6.85
N LYS A 202 -2.24 -2.05 7.01
CA LYS A 202 -3.32 -2.89 6.44
C LYS A 202 -4.71 -2.48 6.92
N LYS A 203 -4.86 -2.20 8.21
CA LYS A 203 -6.13 -1.75 8.80
C LYS A 203 -6.52 -0.35 8.33
N VAL A 204 -5.57 0.56 8.21
CA VAL A 204 -5.79 1.90 7.67
C VAL A 204 -6.19 1.82 6.20
N ASP A 205 -5.50 1.02 5.39
CA ASP A 205 -5.84 0.78 3.99
C ASP A 205 -7.25 0.21 3.82
N PHE A 206 -7.62 -0.80 4.61
CA PHE A 206 -8.99 -1.31 4.61
C PHE A 206 -10.01 -0.24 5.01
N ALA A 207 -9.76 0.50 6.10
CA ALA A 207 -10.66 1.56 6.56
C ALA A 207 -10.87 2.67 5.53
N LEU A 208 -9.81 3.05 4.80
CA LEU A 208 -9.90 4.02 3.71
C LEU A 208 -10.61 3.43 2.49
N THR A 209 -10.41 2.14 2.18
CA THR A 209 -11.13 1.43 1.10
C THR A 209 -12.65 1.50 1.35
N LEU A 210 -13.11 1.37 2.60
CA LEU A 210 -14.54 1.47 2.93
C LEU A 210 -15.17 2.83 2.58
N ASP A 211 -14.38 3.91 2.53
CA ASP A 211 -14.86 5.24 2.16
C ASP A 211 -15.38 5.28 0.72
N GLU A 212 -14.81 4.44 -0.15
CA GLU A 212 -15.16 4.36 -1.58
C GLU A 212 -16.63 3.94 -1.79
N MET A 213 -17.24 3.22 -0.85
CA MET A 213 -18.64 2.80 -0.91
C MET A 213 -19.62 3.98 -1.06
N LYS A 214 -19.25 5.17 -0.56
CA LYS A 214 -20.06 6.39 -0.67
C LYS A 214 -20.22 6.89 -2.11
N ASN A 215 -19.40 6.39 -3.02
CA ASN A 215 -19.40 6.76 -4.44
C ASN A 215 -20.11 5.73 -5.34
N ILE A 216 -20.68 4.67 -4.75
CA ILE A 216 -21.42 3.64 -5.48
C ILE A 216 -22.90 3.98 -5.36
N PHE A 217 -23.51 4.41 -6.46
CA PHE A 217 -24.87 4.91 -6.47
C PHE A 217 -25.87 3.86 -6.96
N ARG A 218 -26.93 3.66 -6.18
CA ARG A 218 -28.06 2.78 -6.50
C ARG A 218 -29.01 3.45 -7.46
N VAL A 219 -29.78 2.68 -8.24
CA VAL A 219 -30.82 3.26 -9.12
C VAL A 219 -31.89 3.97 -8.28
N ASN A 220 -32.16 3.46 -7.08
CA ASN A 220 -33.10 4.05 -6.13
C ASN A 220 -32.69 5.47 -5.71
N LYS A 221 -33.70 6.30 -5.47
CA LYS A 221 -33.55 7.64 -4.90
C LYS A 221 -33.85 7.62 -3.41
N ILE A 222 -33.30 8.60 -2.69
CA ILE A 222 -33.66 8.83 -1.28
C ILE A 222 -35.11 9.33 -1.16
N ALA A 223 -35.67 9.31 0.05
CA ALA A 223 -37.10 9.53 0.32
C ALA A 223 -37.69 10.85 -0.23
N ASP A 224 -36.89 11.91 -0.35
CA ASP A 224 -37.33 13.20 -0.92
C ASP A 224 -37.14 13.29 -2.44
N GLY A 225 -36.55 12.26 -3.06
CA GLY A 225 -36.28 12.15 -4.49
C GLY A 225 -35.22 13.10 -5.05
N SER A 226 -34.50 13.83 -4.20
CA SER A 226 -33.54 14.86 -4.63
C SER A 226 -32.31 14.28 -5.35
N ARG A 227 -31.91 13.06 -5.00
CA ARG A 227 -30.76 12.35 -5.60
C ARG A 227 -30.88 10.84 -5.48
N ARG A 228 -29.98 10.14 -6.17
CA ARG A 228 -29.75 8.70 -5.99
C ARG A 228 -29.14 8.43 -4.61
N GLU A 229 -29.57 7.32 -4.02
CA GLU A 229 -28.97 6.75 -2.81
C GLU A 229 -27.60 6.12 -3.15
N ASN A 230 -26.66 6.10 -2.22
CA ASN A 230 -25.44 5.28 -2.34
C ASN A 230 -25.46 4.07 -1.41
N ASP A 231 -24.63 3.05 -1.66
CA ASP A 231 -24.68 1.79 -0.91
C ASP A 231 -24.34 1.97 0.57
N ALA A 232 -23.49 2.94 0.91
CA ALA A 232 -23.17 3.24 2.31
C ALA A 232 -24.40 3.78 3.07
N GLU A 233 -25.19 4.65 2.44
CA GLU A 233 -26.44 5.16 2.99
C GLU A 233 -27.51 4.07 3.11
N HIS A 234 -27.63 3.22 2.08
CA HIS A 234 -28.53 2.08 2.06
C HIS A 234 -28.22 1.12 3.22
N SER A 235 -26.97 0.68 3.33
CA SER A 235 -26.49 -0.24 4.37
C SER A 235 -26.67 0.33 5.77
N PHE A 236 -26.32 1.61 5.98
CA PHE A 236 -26.55 2.29 7.24
C PHE A 236 -28.04 2.32 7.60
N HIS A 237 -28.89 2.73 6.66
CA HIS A 237 -30.33 2.85 6.89
C HIS A 237 -30.91 1.47 7.23
N ALA A 238 -30.65 0.44 6.43
CA ALA A 238 -31.12 -0.91 6.67
C ALA A 238 -30.65 -1.45 8.03
N ALA A 239 -29.38 -1.25 8.38
CA ALA A 239 -28.83 -1.68 9.68
C ALA A 239 -29.53 -1.00 10.86
N VAL A 240 -29.86 0.28 10.76
CA VAL A 240 -30.62 1.01 11.80
C VAL A 240 -32.07 0.51 11.91
N LEU A 241 -32.65 -0.01 10.83
CA LEU A 241 -33.98 -0.63 10.87
C LEU A 241 -34.00 -2.00 11.58
N ALA A 242 -32.85 -2.67 11.70
CA ALA A 242 -32.75 -3.99 12.34
C ALA A 242 -33.37 -4.06 13.74
N PRO A 243 -33.04 -3.18 14.70
CA PRO A 243 -33.70 -3.19 16.01
C PRO A 243 -35.16 -2.71 15.98
N VAL A 244 -35.58 -1.93 14.97
CA VAL A 244 -36.93 -1.34 14.89
C VAL A 244 -37.97 -2.40 14.55
N PHE A 245 -37.69 -3.28 13.58
CA PHE A 245 -38.65 -4.25 13.06
C PHE A 245 -38.50 -5.66 13.66
N LYS A 246 -37.56 -5.88 14.59
CA LYS A 246 -37.15 -7.23 15.04
C LYS A 246 -38.26 -8.09 15.68
N ASN A 247 -39.32 -7.46 16.19
CA ASN A 247 -40.42 -8.13 16.90
C ASN A 247 -41.64 -8.38 16.01
N MET A 248 -41.55 -8.12 14.70
CA MET A 248 -42.64 -8.35 13.74
C MET A 248 -42.50 -9.70 13.01
N GLY A 249 -41.46 -10.48 13.34
CA GLY A 249 -41.09 -11.70 12.65
C GLY A 249 -41.74 -12.99 13.17
N LYS A 250 -41.73 -14.02 12.32
CA LYS A 250 -42.14 -15.40 12.63
C LYS A 250 -41.15 -16.16 13.50
N PHE A 251 -39.95 -15.62 13.67
CA PHE A 251 -38.86 -16.21 14.44
C PHE A 251 -38.05 -15.11 15.14
N GLU A 252 -37.44 -15.48 16.26
CA GLU A 252 -36.56 -14.58 17.00
C GLU A 252 -35.24 -14.33 16.25
N VAL A 253 -34.69 -13.13 16.44
CA VAL A 253 -33.48 -12.64 15.78
C VAL A 253 -32.63 -11.80 16.73
N ASP A 254 -31.31 -11.89 16.59
CA ASP A 254 -30.40 -10.89 17.16
C ASP A 254 -30.29 -9.68 16.22
N ALA A 255 -30.86 -8.55 16.64
CA ALA A 255 -30.82 -7.31 15.88
C ALA A 255 -29.41 -6.72 15.73
N ASN A 256 -28.51 -6.94 16.70
CA ASN A 256 -27.13 -6.46 16.60
C ASN A 256 -26.38 -7.25 15.53
N LYS A 257 -26.52 -8.58 15.56
CA LYS A 257 -25.92 -9.44 14.53
C LYS A 257 -26.51 -9.13 13.15
N THR A 258 -27.83 -8.93 13.06
CA THR A 258 -28.51 -8.54 11.80
C THR A 258 -27.97 -7.21 11.26
N ALA A 259 -27.79 -6.20 12.13
CA ALA A 259 -27.21 -4.92 11.73
C ALA A 259 -25.76 -5.10 11.21
N VAL A 260 -24.97 -5.98 11.82
CA VAL A 260 -23.63 -6.32 11.31
C VAL A 260 -23.71 -6.96 9.93
N LEU A 261 -24.59 -7.93 9.69
CA LEU A 261 -24.77 -8.51 8.34
C LEU A 261 -25.09 -7.43 7.31
N LEU A 262 -26.00 -6.51 7.63
CA LEU A 262 -26.39 -5.40 6.76
C LEU A 262 -25.29 -4.36 6.55
N LEU A 263 -24.36 -4.18 7.48
CA LEU A 263 -23.21 -3.29 7.25
C LEU A 263 -22.14 -3.93 6.36
N TYR A 264 -22.12 -5.26 6.24
CA TYR A 264 -21.11 -6.01 5.48
C TYR A 264 -21.57 -6.52 4.12
N HIS A 265 -22.89 -6.63 3.89
CA HIS A 265 -23.43 -7.29 2.70
C HIS A 265 -23.03 -6.62 1.36
N ASP A 266 -23.05 -5.30 1.29
CA ASP A 266 -22.77 -4.55 0.06
C ASP A 266 -21.32 -4.04 -0.02
N LEU A 267 -20.45 -4.33 0.97
CA LEU A 267 -19.07 -3.80 0.96
C LEU A 267 -18.27 -4.24 -0.28
N ILE A 268 -18.56 -5.42 -0.80
CA ILE A 268 -17.89 -5.97 -1.98
C ILE A 268 -18.19 -5.17 -3.26
N GLU A 269 -19.27 -4.37 -3.26
CA GLU A 269 -19.66 -3.54 -4.40
C GLU A 269 -18.60 -2.48 -4.70
N ILE A 270 -17.71 -2.14 -3.75
CA ILE A 270 -16.51 -1.30 -3.98
C ILE A 270 -15.71 -1.79 -5.20
N TYR A 271 -15.64 -3.10 -5.41
CA TYR A 271 -14.97 -3.69 -6.56
C TYR A 271 -15.93 -4.27 -7.60
N ALA A 272 -17.08 -4.80 -7.19
CA ALA A 272 -18.02 -5.43 -8.13
C ALA A 272 -18.91 -4.40 -8.87
N GLY A 273 -19.15 -3.23 -8.26
CA GLY A 273 -20.17 -2.25 -8.63
C GLY A 273 -21.59 -2.71 -8.28
N ASP A 274 -22.47 -1.75 -7.93
CA ASP A 274 -23.90 -2.03 -7.72
C ASP A 274 -24.54 -2.50 -9.04
N THR A 275 -25.11 -3.71 -9.00
CA THR A 275 -25.79 -4.33 -10.14
C THR A 275 -27.28 -4.23 -9.95
N TYR A 276 -27.95 -3.46 -10.81
CA TYR A 276 -29.39 -3.26 -10.72
C TYR A 276 -30.16 -4.59 -10.71
N CYS A 277 -31.02 -4.78 -9.70
CA CYS A 277 -31.65 -6.07 -9.42
C CYS A 277 -32.56 -6.63 -10.52
N TYR A 278 -32.98 -5.80 -11.49
CA TYR A 278 -33.79 -6.23 -12.65
C TYR A 278 -32.99 -6.32 -13.97
N ASP A 279 -31.68 -6.06 -13.96
CA ASP A 279 -30.83 -6.19 -15.15
C ASP A 279 -30.45 -7.66 -15.40
N VAL A 280 -31.17 -8.34 -16.30
CA VAL A 280 -30.93 -9.76 -16.61
C VAL A 280 -29.50 -10.00 -17.10
N LYS A 281 -28.95 -9.10 -17.93
CA LYS A 281 -27.63 -9.28 -18.53
C LYS A 281 -26.52 -8.97 -17.54
N GLY A 282 -26.67 -7.90 -16.74
CA GLY A 282 -25.74 -7.55 -15.67
C GLY A 282 -25.64 -8.61 -14.56
N ASN A 283 -26.66 -9.46 -14.41
CA ASN A 283 -26.69 -10.52 -13.40
C ASN A 283 -26.07 -11.86 -13.87
N GLU A 284 -25.69 -12.02 -15.14
CA GLU A 284 -25.14 -13.29 -15.67
C GLU A 284 -23.80 -13.69 -15.03
N ASP A 285 -22.92 -12.72 -14.80
CA ASP A 285 -21.57 -12.91 -14.24
C ASP A 285 -21.45 -12.46 -12.78
N LYS A 286 -22.54 -11.96 -12.20
CA LYS A 286 -22.58 -11.29 -10.90
C LYS A 286 -21.90 -12.11 -9.79
N LYS A 287 -22.26 -13.38 -9.66
CA LYS A 287 -21.71 -14.26 -8.61
C LYS A 287 -20.18 -14.41 -8.68
N GLN A 288 -19.61 -14.47 -9.89
CA GLN A 288 -18.17 -14.55 -10.05
C GLN A 288 -17.52 -13.22 -9.67
N ARG A 289 -18.05 -12.09 -10.18
CA ARG A 289 -17.56 -10.74 -9.85
C ARG A 289 -17.58 -10.48 -8.34
N GLU A 290 -18.66 -10.85 -7.67
CA GLU A 290 -18.82 -10.68 -6.24
C GLU A 290 -17.85 -11.54 -5.43
N SER A 291 -17.59 -12.78 -5.86
CA SER A 291 -16.58 -13.63 -5.22
C SER A 291 -15.16 -13.06 -5.37
N GLU A 292 -14.78 -12.59 -6.56
CA GLU A 292 -13.48 -11.97 -6.81
C GLU A 292 -13.33 -10.65 -6.03
N ALA A 293 -14.42 -9.88 -5.94
CA ALA A 293 -14.48 -8.66 -5.13
C ALA A 293 -14.33 -8.95 -3.63
N ALA A 294 -14.99 -9.99 -3.12
CA ALA A 294 -14.85 -10.43 -1.74
C ALA A 294 -13.41 -10.87 -1.44
N ASP A 295 -12.79 -11.68 -2.32
CA ASP A 295 -11.40 -12.08 -2.20
C ASP A 295 -10.48 -10.86 -2.09
N LYS A 296 -10.67 -9.88 -2.98
CA LYS A 296 -9.85 -8.66 -3.04
C LYS A 296 -10.03 -7.75 -1.82
N LEU A 297 -11.26 -7.56 -1.35
CA LEU A 297 -11.56 -6.69 -0.22
C LEU A 297 -11.02 -7.28 1.08
N TYR A 298 -11.36 -8.54 1.36
CA TYR A 298 -11.05 -9.16 2.64
C TYR A 298 -9.59 -9.62 2.74
N SER A 299 -8.89 -9.91 1.64
CA SER A 299 -7.46 -10.26 1.68
C SER A 299 -6.56 -9.17 2.27
N LYS A 300 -7.04 -7.91 2.35
CA LYS A 300 -6.30 -6.79 2.95
C LYS A 300 -6.00 -6.98 4.45
N LEU A 301 -6.77 -7.81 5.16
CA LEU A 301 -6.72 -7.97 6.62
C LEU A 301 -6.26 -9.36 7.09
N ASP A 302 -5.61 -10.14 6.23
CA ASP A 302 -5.14 -11.50 6.53
C ASP A 302 -6.24 -12.36 7.20
N SER A 303 -5.98 -12.94 8.38
CA SER A 303 -6.92 -13.80 9.10
C SER A 303 -8.19 -13.07 9.57
N LEU A 304 -8.06 -11.79 9.95
CA LEU A 304 -9.23 -10.97 10.32
C LEU A 304 -10.15 -10.78 9.11
N GLY A 305 -9.57 -10.63 7.92
CA GLY A 305 -10.34 -10.57 6.67
C GLY A 305 -11.23 -11.79 6.46
N ALA A 306 -10.69 -12.99 6.69
CA ALA A 306 -11.45 -14.23 6.60
C ALA A 306 -12.57 -14.34 7.66
N GLU A 307 -12.41 -13.72 8.84
CA GLU A 307 -13.47 -13.63 9.84
C GLU A 307 -14.58 -12.68 9.41
N LEU A 308 -14.22 -11.51 8.89
CA LEU A 308 -15.18 -10.50 8.44
C LEU A 308 -15.96 -10.94 7.20
N ARG A 309 -15.32 -11.66 6.27
CA ARG A 309 -15.96 -12.24 5.08
C ARG A 309 -17.17 -13.13 5.42
N LYS A 310 -17.13 -13.81 6.57
CA LYS A 310 -18.24 -14.69 7.00
C LYS A 310 -19.56 -13.96 7.16
N TYR A 311 -19.56 -12.67 7.48
CA TYR A 311 -20.79 -11.88 7.55
C TYR A 311 -21.44 -11.73 6.17
N TRP A 312 -20.64 -11.47 5.14
CA TRP A 312 -21.11 -11.43 3.76
C TRP A 312 -21.60 -12.81 3.31
N GLU A 313 -20.83 -13.87 3.55
CA GLU A 313 -21.22 -15.25 3.19
C GLU A 313 -22.50 -15.71 3.89
N GLU A 314 -22.66 -15.36 5.17
CA GLU A 314 -23.88 -15.66 5.94
C GLU A 314 -25.09 -14.93 5.36
N PHE A 315 -24.94 -13.65 5.01
CA PHE A 315 -26.01 -12.87 4.37
C PHE A 315 -26.44 -13.49 3.04
N GLU A 316 -25.47 -13.84 2.18
CA GLU A 316 -25.71 -14.44 0.86
C GLU A 316 -26.36 -15.82 0.95
N ALA A 317 -25.95 -16.65 1.92
CA ALA A 317 -26.54 -17.96 2.13
C ALA A 317 -28.02 -17.87 2.56
N SER A 318 -28.40 -16.82 3.29
CA SER A 318 -29.78 -16.59 3.76
C SER A 318 -30.38 -17.78 4.52
N GLU A 319 -29.54 -18.53 5.26
CA GLU A 319 -29.95 -19.75 5.99
C GLU A 319 -30.33 -19.46 7.44
N THR A 320 -29.58 -18.58 8.12
CA THR A 320 -29.80 -18.21 9.52
C THR A 320 -31.01 -17.29 9.66
N ASN A 321 -31.57 -17.21 10.87
CA ASN A 321 -32.68 -16.29 11.15
C ASN A 321 -32.24 -14.83 10.92
N GLU A 322 -31.04 -14.47 11.36
CA GLU A 322 -30.49 -13.13 11.15
C GLU A 322 -30.29 -12.82 9.66
N ALA A 323 -29.78 -13.75 8.86
CA ALA A 323 -29.59 -13.54 7.43
C ALA A 323 -30.91 -13.41 6.67
N LYS A 324 -31.92 -14.23 7.03
CA LYS A 324 -33.28 -14.11 6.45
C LYS A 324 -33.91 -12.76 6.78
N TYR A 325 -33.74 -12.30 8.02
CA TYR A 325 -34.24 -11.00 8.45
C TYR A 325 -33.47 -9.84 7.81
N ALA A 326 -32.14 -9.93 7.70
CA ALA A 326 -31.32 -8.96 6.98
C ALA A 326 -31.75 -8.86 5.51
N ASN A 327 -31.95 -10.00 4.83
CA ASN A 327 -32.48 -10.01 3.47
C ASN A 327 -33.88 -9.37 3.39
N ALA A 328 -34.76 -9.61 4.36
CA ALA A 328 -36.06 -8.92 4.40
C ALA A 328 -35.89 -7.39 4.47
N LEU A 329 -34.99 -6.89 5.33
CA LEU A 329 -34.75 -5.44 5.48
C LEU A 329 -34.07 -4.81 4.27
N ASP A 330 -33.11 -5.48 3.63
CA ASP A 330 -32.48 -5.03 2.38
C ASP A 330 -33.52 -4.78 1.28
N ARG A 331 -34.60 -5.57 1.23
CA ARG A 331 -35.67 -5.38 0.26
C ARG A 331 -36.73 -4.40 0.73
N PHE A 332 -36.95 -4.31 2.04
CA PHE A 332 -37.95 -3.43 2.62
C PHE A 332 -37.53 -1.96 2.60
N GLN A 333 -36.25 -1.65 2.90
CA GLN A 333 -35.77 -0.27 2.94
C GLN A 333 -35.94 0.47 1.59
N PRO A 334 -35.55 -0.10 0.43
CA PRO A 334 -35.72 0.57 -0.86
C PRO A 334 -37.18 0.74 -1.24
N LEU A 335 -38.07 -0.17 -0.78
CA LEU A 335 -39.51 -0.06 -0.95
C LEU A 335 -40.08 1.14 -0.18
N LEU A 336 -39.60 1.39 1.05
CA LEU A 336 -40.01 2.56 1.83
C LEU A 336 -39.60 3.86 1.14
N MET A 337 -38.41 3.90 0.52
CA MET A 337 -37.96 5.07 -0.25
C MET A 337 -38.87 5.30 -1.47
N HIS A 338 -39.24 4.22 -2.16
CA HIS A 338 -40.18 4.26 -3.28
C HIS A 338 -41.56 4.80 -2.88
N LEU A 339 -42.07 4.36 -1.72
CA LEU A 339 -43.33 4.82 -1.14
C LEU A 339 -43.30 6.31 -0.80
N ALA A 340 -42.24 6.78 -0.15
CA ALA A 340 -42.11 8.16 0.29
C ALA A 340 -42.10 9.16 -0.89
N PHE A 341 -41.40 8.83 -1.98
CA PHE A 341 -41.28 9.69 -3.15
C PHE A 341 -42.41 9.50 -4.18
N ASN A 342 -43.34 8.55 -3.96
CA ASN A 342 -44.34 8.11 -4.95
C ASN A 342 -43.71 7.95 -6.34
N SER A 343 -42.57 7.26 -6.38
CA SER A 343 -41.77 7.19 -7.60
C SER A 343 -42.45 6.26 -8.60
N HIS A 344 -42.54 6.65 -9.87
CA HIS A 344 -43.02 5.77 -10.94
C HIS A 344 -41.88 4.87 -11.46
N SER A 345 -40.85 4.60 -10.65
CA SER A 345 -39.60 3.99 -11.14
C SER A 345 -39.79 2.60 -11.74
N TRP A 346 -40.72 1.79 -11.21
CA TRP A 346 -41.06 0.50 -11.80
C TRP A 346 -41.72 0.66 -13.18
N GLN A 347 -42.52 1.71 -13.39
CA GLN A 347 -43.15 2.01 -14.68
C GLN A 347 -42.13 2.54 -15.69
N ASP A 348 -41.27 3.48 -15.26
CA ASP A 348 -40.20 4.05 -16.08
C ASP A 348 -39.25 2.97 -16.63
N HIS A 349 -39.06 1.88 -15.87
CA HIS A 349 -38.21 0.74 -16.23
C HIS A 349 -38.98 -0.49 -16.71
N LYS A 350 -40.32 -0.40 -16.89
CA LYS A 350 -41.20 -1.49 -17.36
C LYS A 350 -41.08 -2.79 -16.54
N ILE A 351 -40.96 -2.67 -15.23
CA ILE A 351 -40.88 -3.80 -14.30
C ILE A 351 -42.28 -4.34 -14.01
N THR A 352 -42.46 -5.66 -14.12
CA THR A 352 -43.78 -6.29 -13.88
C THR A 352 -44.08 -6.44 -12.38
N LYS A 353 -45.38 -6.49 -12.04
CA LYS A 353 -45.84 -6.78 -10.67
C LYS A 353 -45.22 -8.07 -10.14
N GLU A 354 -45.18 -9.12 -10.96
CA GLU A 354 -44.61 -10.42 -10.59
C GLU A 354 -43.11 -10.31 -10.27
N ALA A 355 -42.35 -9.52 -11.02
CA ALA A 355 -40.93 -9.30 -10.77
C ALA A 355 -40.70 -8.58 -9.44
N VAL A 356 -41.50 -7.55 -9.14
CA VAL A 356 -41.47 -6.85 -7.84
C VAL A 356 -41.79 -7.79 -6.69
N LEU A 357 -42.90 -8.54 -6.78
CA LEU A 357 -43.30 -9.47 -5.72
C LEU A 357 -42.29 -10.60 -5.51
N LYS A 358 -41.63 -11.07 -6.58
CA LYS A 358 -40.53 -12.03 -6.48
C LYS A 358 -39.33 -11.43 -5.73
N ARG A 359 -38.96 -10.18 -6.02
CA ARG A 359 -37.89 -9.48 -5.28
C ARG A 359 -38.26 -9.33 -3.80
N MET A 360 -39.53 -9.05 -3.48
CA MET A 360 -40.02 -8.86 -2.10
C MET A 360 -40.24 -10.15 -1.31
N ALA A 361 -40.10 -11.34 -1.92
CA ALA A 361 -40.34 -12.62 -1.27
C ALA A 361 -39.63 -12.85 0.09
N PRO A 362 -38.38 -12.37 0.32
CA PRO A 362 -37.73 -12.49 1.62
C PRO A 362 -38.50 -11.85 2.78
N ILE A 363 -39.26 -10.78 2.52
CA ILE A 363 -40.07 -10.12 3.55
C ILE A 363 -41.13 -11.09 4.09
N LYS A 364 -41.77 -11.87 3.21
CA LYS A 364 -42.75 -12.90 3.59
C LYS A 364 -42.15 -14.01 4.44
N ILE A 365 -40.89 -14.37 4.19
CA ILE A 365 -40.19 -15.39 4.98
C ILE A 365 -40.08 -14.93 6.43
N TYR A 366 -39.80 -13.64 6.64
CA TYR A 366 -39.68 -13.05 7.96
C TYR A 366 -41.04 -12.73 8.62
N SER A 367 -41.93 -11.98 7.95
CA SER A 367 -43.15 -11.44 8.55
C SER A 367 -44.31 -11.42 7.55
N ASP A 368 -45.46 -11.98 7.93
CA ASP A 368 -46.69 -11.87 7.13
C ASP A 368 -47.25 -10.45 7.16
N GLU A 369 -47.26 -9.80 8.34
CA GLU A 369 -47.75 -8.42 8.50
C GLU A 369 -46.97 -7.42 7.63
N MET A 370 -45.64 -7.50 7.63
CA MET A 370 -44.83 -6.64 6.74
C MET A 370 -45.10 -6.95 5.26
N TYR A 371 -45.31 -8.22 4.91
CA TYR A 371 -45.55 -8.62 3.53
C TYR A 371 -46.94 -8.20 3.03
N ASP A 372 -47.97 -8.24 3.87
CA ASP A 372 -49.30 -7.75 3.55
C ASP A 372 -49.27 -6.25 3.24
N PHE A 373 -48.51 -5.46 4.02
CA PHE A 373 -48.24 -4.05 3.70
C PHE A 373 -47.58 -3.88 2.31
N VAL A 374 -46.61 -4.73 1.98
CA VAL A 374 -45.97 -4.71 0.64
C VAL A 374 -47.00 -5.03 -0.45
N LEU A 375 -47.84 -6.05 -0.26
CA LEU A 375 -48.87 -6.43 -1.23
C LEU A 375 -49.84 -5.27 -1.50
N ASP A 376 -50.41 -4.69 -0.44
CA ASP A 376 -51.33 -3.56 -0.56
C ASP A 376 -50.70 -2.38 -1.31
N TYR A 377 -49.44 -2.07 -0.97
CA TYR A 377 -48.72 -1.01 -1.65
C TYR A 377 -48.48 -1.32 -3.13
N VAL A 378 -47.90 -2.48 -3.45
CA VAL A 378 -47.63 -2.89 -4.83
C VAL A 378 -48.92 -2.90 -5.65
N GLU A 379 -50.01 -3.45 -5.10
CA GLU A 379 -51.32 -3.43 -5.77
C GLU A 379 -51.82 -2.02 -6.05
N SER A 380 -51.65 -1.09 -5.12
CA SER A 380 -52.07 0.30 -5.31
C SER A 380 -51.32 1.00 -6.46
N GLN A 381 -50.08 0.61 -6.72
CA GLN A 381 -49.26 1.20 -7.79
C GLN A 381 -49.67 0.68 -9.18
N PHE A 382 -49.95 -0.63 -9.29
CA PHE A 382 -50.35 -1.25 -10.56
C PHE A 382 -51.86 -1.11 -10.87
N LYS A 383 -52.74 -0.95 -9.86
CA LYS A 383 -54.18 -0.67 -10.10
C LYS A 383 -54.45 0.70 -10.72
N LYS A 384 -53.56 1.68 -10.51
CA LYS A 384 -53.66 3.01 -11.16
C LYS A 384 -53.50 2.97 -12.68
N GLU A 385 -53.00 1.86 -13.25
CA GLU A 385 -52.83 1.68 -14.71
C GLU A 385 -54.11 1.21 -15.43
N GLU A 386 -55.03 0.51 -14.77
CA GLU A 386 -56.25 0.00 -15.44
C GLU A 386 -57.34 1.09 -15.60
N MET A 387 -57.11 2.30 -15.08
CA MET A 387 -58.08 3.42 -15.05
C MET A 387 -57.71 4.61 -15.96
N ILE A 388 -56.64 4.50 -16.75
CA ILE A 388 -56.21 5.48 -17.77
C ILE A 388 -56.10 4.75 -19.10
#